data_AF-A0AAD9IJT2-F1
#
_entry.id   AF-A0AAD9IJT2-F1
#
_cell.length_a   1.000
_cell.length_b   1.000
_cell.length_c   1.000
_cell.angle_alpha   90.00
_cell.angle_beta   90.00
_cell.angle_gamma   90.00
#
_symmetry.space_group_name_H-M   'P 1'
#
loop_
_entity.id
_entity.type
_entity.pdbx_description
1 polymer ?
#
loop_
_entity_poly.entity_id
_entity_poly.type
_entity_poly.pdbx_seq_one_letter_code
_entity_poly.pdbx_strand_id
1 'polypeptide(L)'
;MNDSWYLVDLPGYGYARTSKQTAQVWNDFTRSYFLERETLVAVLLLVDASIPTRDVDVQAAAWFEEAQIPYAVVFTKLDKRKRGGPRAEENMQQFLGAVADVRGPGLGAPPALATSSREGRGREALLQHIALLRRAFERMPE
;
A
#
# COMPACT_ATOMS: atom_id res chain seq x y z
N MET A 1 0.19 -28.59 -4.43
CA MET A 1 0.56 -27.16 -4.36
C MET A 1 -0.48 -26.44 -5.19
N ASN A 2 -1.26 -25.52 -4.62
CA ASN A 2 -2.32 -24.86 -5.37
C ASN A 2 -1.78 -23.55 -5.96
N ASP A 3 -1.30 -23.66 -7.21
CA ASP A 3 -0.82 -22.57 -8.07
C ASP A 3 -1.97 -21.67 -8.56
N SER A 4 -2.73 -21.04 -7.65
CA SER A 4 -3.98 -20.36 -8.03
C SER A 4 -3.99 -18.85 -7.83
N TRP A 5 -2.87 -18.22 -7.45
CA TRP A 5 -2.77 -16.77 -7.27
C TRP A 5 -1.31 -16.31 -7.18
N TYR A 6 -1.06 -15.03 -7.41
CA TYR A 6 0.27 -14.43 -7.42
C TYR A 6 0.34 -13.23 -6.48
N LEU A 7 1.47 -13.07 -5.80
CA LEU A 7 1.91 -11.78 -5.25
C LEU A 7 2.93 -11.19 -6.22
N VAL A 8 2.66 -9.99 -6.70
CA VAL A 8 3.52 -9.30 -7.65
C VAL A 8 4.19 -8.14 -6.92
N ASP A 9 5.52 -8.16 -6.86
CA ASP A 9 6.31 -7.05 -6.36
C ASP A 9 6.57 -6.07 -7.50
N LEU A 10 5.87 -4.94 -7.47
CA LEU A 10 6.08 -3.85 -8.40
C LEU A 10 7.22 -2.98 -7.87
N PRO A 11 8.04 -2.37 -8.74
CA PRO A 11 9.15 -1.60 -8.20
C PRO A 11 8.66 -0.37 -7.40
N GLY A 12 9.55 0.27 -6.66
CA GLY A 12 9.14 1.29 -5.68
C GLY A 12 8.76 2.63 -6.33
N TYR A 13 7.57 3.15 -6.02
CA TYR A 13 7.09 4.49 -6.42
C TYR A 13 7.92 5.66 -5.84
N GLY A 14 8.76 5.37 -4.84
CA GLY A 14 9.65 6.34 -4.21
C GLY A 14 11.03 6.48 -4.87
N TYR A 15 11.21 6.11 -6.14
CA TYR A 15 12.52 6.08 -6.82
C TYR A 15 13.10 7.50 -7.06
N ALA A 16 13.58 8.11 -5.98
CA ALA A 16 14.10 9.48 -5.89
C ALA A 16 15.51 9.69 -6.50
N ARG A 17 16.00 8.80 -7.38
CA ARG A 17 17.38 8.89 -7.92
C ARG A 17 17.57 8.38 -9.35
N THR A 18 16.51 8.19 -10.13
CA THR A 18 16.66 7.83 -11.54
C THR A 18 16.40 9.04 -12.44
N SER A 19 16.87 8.98 -13.70
CA SER A 19 16.64 10.07 -14.65
C SER A 19 15.14 10.31 -14.83
N LYS A 20 14.71 11.56 -15.12
CA LYS A 20 13.29 11.88 -15.34
C LYS A 20 12.62 10.92 -16.34
N GLN A 21 13.36 10.54 -17.39
CA GLN A 21 12.89 9.62 -18.43
C GLN A 21 12.69 8.19 -17.91
N THR A 22 13.63 7.67 -17.13
CA THR A 22 13.49 6.33 -16.52
C THR A 22 12.39 6.30 -15.45
N ALA A 23 12.24 7.36 -14.66
CA ALA A 23 11.15 7.49 -13.69
C ALA A 23 9.79 7.51 -14.41
N GLN A 24 9.71 8.19 -15.55
CA GLN A 24 8.47 8.34 -16.31
C GLN A 24 8.05 7.04 -17.01
N VAL A 25 8.96 6.36 -17.72
CA VAL A 25 8.67 5.03 -18.31
C VAL A 25 8.28 4.01 -17.25
N TRP A 26 8.93 4.08 -16.09
CA TRP A 26 8.65 3.19 -14.98
C TRP A 26 7.29 3.46 -14.31
N ASN A 27 6.92 4.75 -14.21
CA ASN A 27 5.59 5.16 -13.78
C ASN A 27 4.53 4.73 -14.79
N ASP A 28 4.80 4.82 -16.09
CA ASP A 28 3.84 4.45 -17.15
C ASP A 28 3.57 2.93 -17.15
N PHE A 29 4.61 2.10 -17.06
CA PHE A 29 4.44 0.64 -16.94
C PHE A 29 3.64 0.25 -15.70
N THR A 30 4.00 0.82 -14.54
CA THR A 30 3.34 0.51 -13.27
C THR A 30 1.88 0.96 -13.30
N ARG A 31 1.62 2.12 -13.90
CA ARG A 31 0.26 2.65 -14.10
C ARG A 31 -0.56 1.76 -15.03
N SER A 32 -0.04 1.38 -16.19
CA SER A 32 -0.70 0.45 -17.10
C SER A 32 -0.98 -0.89 -16.43
N TYR A 33 -0.03 -1.43 -15.68
CA TYR A 33 -0.25 -2.66 -14.92
C TYR A 33 -1.45 -2.55 -13.98
N PHE A 34 -1.57 -1.46 -13.24
CA PHE A 34 -2.68 -1.26 -12.33
C PHE A 34 -4.04 -1.03 -13.02
N LEU A 35 -4.05 -0.36 -14.18
CA LEU A 35 -5.28 -0.02 -14.90
C LEU A 35 -5.79 -1.13 -15.81
N GLU A 36 -4.89 -1.95 -16.37
CA GLU A 36 -5.22 -2.91 -17.42
C GLU A 36 -5.29 -4.35 -16.89
N ARG A 37 -4.77 -4.62 -15.68
CA ARG A 37 -4.74 -5.97 -15.12
C ARG A 37 -6.08 -6.35 -14.50
N GLU A 38 -6.95 -6.98 -15.29
CA GLU A 38 -8.27 -7.48 -14.86
C GLU A 38 -8.22 -8.43 -13.65
N THR A 39 -7.10 -9.14 -13.44
CA THR A 39 -6.90 -10.06 -12.31
C THR A 39 -6.34 -9.38 -11.05
N LEU A 40 -6.17 -8.06 -11.06
CA LEU A 40 -5.71 -7.30 -9.89
C LEU A 40 -6.82 -7.25 -8.84
N VAL A 41 -6.60 -7.92 -7.72
CA VAL A 41 -7.57 -7.95 -6.61
C VAL A 41 -7.45 -6.72 -5.72
N ALA A 42 -6.23 -6.39 -5.30
CA ALA A 42 -5.92 -5.22 -4.49
C ALA A 42 -4.42 -4.94 -4.47
N VAL A 43 -4.06 -3.70 -4.14
CA VAL A 43 -2.69 -3.26 -3.89
C VAL A 43 -2.38 -3.24 -2.40
N LEU A 44 -1.20 -3.70 -2.01
CA LEU A 44 -0.68 -3.54 -0.65
C LEU A 44 0.33 -2.37 -0.64
N LEU A 45 -0.12 -1.18 -0.24
CA LEU A 45 0.72 0.01 -0.17
C LEU A 45 1.62 -0.03 1.07
N LEU A 46 2.91 -0.33 0.88
CA LEU A 46 3.87 -0.43 1.98
C LEU A 46 4.36 0.94 2.43
N VAL A 47 4.05 1.34 3.66
CA VAL A 47 4.47 2.62 4.26
C VAL A 47 5.44 2.36 5.42
N ASP A 48 6.54 3.09 5.50
CA ASP A 48 7.50 2.94 6.62
C ASP A 48 6.99 3.73 7.84
N ALA A 49 6.58 3.03 8.90
CA ALA A 49 6.02 3.67 10.09
C ALA A 49 7.07 4.46 10.89
N SER A 50 8.36 4.21 10.66
CA SER A 50 9.46 4.76 11.48
C SER A 50 9.99 6.12 11.00
N ILE A 51 9.42 6.67 9.92
CA ILE A 51 9.79 7.96 9.32
C ILE A 51 8.55 8.84 9.16
N PRO A 52 8.69 10.18 9.11
CA PRO A 52 7.56 11.06 8.83
C PRO A 52 6.84 10.68 7.54
N THR A 53 5.52 10.88 7.54
CA THR A 53 4.66 10.70 6.37
C THR A 53 5.25 11.47 5.19
N ARG A 54 5.43 10.78 4.06
CA ARG A 54 6.01 11.38 2.86
C ARG A 54 4.92 11.67 1.85
N ASP A 55 5.03 12.80 1.16
CA ASP A 55 4.08 13.21 0.13
C ASP A 55 3.92 12.15 -0.96
N VAL A 56 5.00 11.44 -1.31
CA VAL A 56 4.95 10.36 -2.32
C VAL A 56 4.06 9.19 -1.88
N ASP A 57 4.00 8.89 -0.58
CA ASP A 57 3.15 7.81 -0.05
C ASP A 57 1.68 8.24 -0.07
N VAL A 58 1.40 9.52 0.25
CA VAL A 58 0.05 10.10 0.20
C VAL A 58 -0.45 10.24 -1.24
N GLN A 59 0.41 10.68 -2.17
CA GLN A 59 0.10 10.77 -3.60
C GLN A 59 -0.18 9.40 -4.22
N ALA A 60 0.52 8.35 -3.80
CA ALA A 60 0.23 7.00 -4.24
C ALA A 60 -1.17 6.56 -3.79
N ALA A 61 -1.52 6.79 -2.51
CA ALA A 61 -2.86 6.51 -2.00
C ALA A 61 -3.93 7.32 -2.75
N ALA A 62 -3.71 8.62 -2.94
CA ALA A 62 -4.58 9.51 -3.71
C ALA A 62 -4.86 8.97 -5.12
N TRP A 63 -3.80 8.54 -5.80
CA TRP A 63 -3.92 8.00 -7.14
C TRP A 63 -4.75 6.71 -7.19
N PHE A 64 -4.59 5.81 -6.20
CA PHE A 64 -5.43 4.62 -6.13
C PHE A 64 -6.90 4.96 -5.92
N GLU A 65 -7.23 5.99 -5.14
CA GLU A 65 -8.61 6.47 -4.99
C GLU A 65 -9.15 7.04 -6.31
N GLU A 66 -8.40 7.93 -6.97
CA GLU A 66 -8.79 8.53 -8.25
C GLU A 66 -9.00 7.48 -9.34
N ALA A 67 -8.13 6.47 -9.39
CA ALA A 67 -8.19 5.37 -10.35
C ALA A 67 -9.15 4.23 -9.92
N GLN A 68 -9.81 4.35 -8.76
CA GLN A 68 -10.72 3.34 -8.20
C GLN A 68 -10.06 1.96 -8.04
N ILE A 69 -8.76 1.94 -7.73
CA ILE A 69 -7.99 0.72 -7.51
C ILE A 69 -8.13 0.31 -6.03
N PRO A 70 -8.62 -0.89 -5.72
CA PRO A 70 -8.68 -1.37 -4.34
C PRO A 70 -7.27 -1.47 -3.74
N TYR A 71 -7.08 -0.95 -2.53
CA TYR A 71 -5.81 -1.08 -1.81
C TYR A 71 -5.99 -1.18 -0.30
N ALA A 72 -4.95 -1.68 0.36
CA ALA A 72 -4.78 -1.63 1.80
C ALA A 72 -3.40 -1.05 2.13
N VAL A 73 -3.32 -0.25 3.19
CA VAL A 73 -2.08 0.33 3.69
C VAL A 73 -1.42 -0.67 4.64
N VAL A 74 -0.17 -1.02 4.39
CA VAL A 74 0.63 -1.88 5.27
C VAL A 74 1.77 -1.07 5.83
N PHE A 75 1.62 -0.61 7.07
CA PHE A 75 2.68 0.02 7.82
C PHE A 75 3.74 -1.02 8.19
N THR A 76 4.99 -0.72 7.89
CA THR A 76 6.15 -1.58 8.08
C THR A 76 7.11 -1.00 9.12
N LYS A 77 8.01 -1.83 9.63
CA LYS A 77 9.09 -1.43 10.55
C LYS A 77 8.58 -0.83 11.87
N LEU A 78 7.49 -1.37 12.42
CA LEU A 78 6.99 -0.99 13.75
C LEU A 78 8.02 -1.11 14.87
N ASP A 79 9.04 -1.96 14.69
CA ASP A 79 10.15 -2.14 15.62
C ASP A 79 11.12 -0.94 15.66
N LYS A 80 11.02 -0.03 14.68
CA LYS A 80 11.99 1.05 14.50
C LYS A 80 11.39 2.38 14.90
N ARG A 81 12.24 3.18 15.54
CA ARG A 81 12.08 4.63 15.66
C ARG A 81 13.38 5.27 15.20
N LYS A 82 13.37 5.95 14.06
CA LYS A 82 14.55 6.73 13.66
C LYS A 82 14.74 7.91 14.60
N ARG A 83 15.99 8.29 14.86
CA ARG A 83 16.32 9.44 15.70
C ARG A 83 15.65 10.70 15.14
N GLY A 84 14.83 11.37 15.95
CA GLY A 84 14.04 12.53 15.53
C GLY A 84 12.79 12.20 14.69
N GLY A 85 12.47 10.93 14.48
CA GLY A 85 11.24 10.48 13.82
C GLY A 85 10.05 10.36 14.79
N PRO A 86 8.82 10.37 14.26
CA PRO A 86 7.60 10.16 15.03
C PRO A 86 7.58 8.77 15.67
N ARG A 87 6.70 8.58 16.65
CA ARG A 87 6.30 7.21 17.04
C ARG A 87 5.52 6.58 15.87
N ALA A 88 5.57 5.26 15.76
CA ALA A 88 4.90 4.56 14.68
C ALA A 88 3.40 4.88 14.65
N GLU A 89 2.77 4.88 15.83
CA GLU A 89 1.35 5.17 15.98
C GLU A 89 1.00 6.60 15.56
N GLU A 90 1.84 7.58 15.90
CA GLU A 90 1.68 8.99 15.51
C GLU A 90 1.76 9.14 13.99
N ASN A 91 2.75 8.51 13.36
CA ASN A 91 2.90 8.55 11.91
C ASN A 91 1.75 7.86 11.19
N MET A 92 1.29 6.73 11.71
CA MET A 92 0.12 6.02 11.16
C MET A 92 -1.13 6.89 11.19
N GLN A 93 -1.39 7.56 12.33
CA GLN A 93 -2.51 8.49 12.45
C GLN A 93 -2.38 9.67 11.48
N GLN A 94 -1.18 10.25 11.37
CA GLN A 94 -0.92 11.34 10.44
C GLN A 94 -1.16 10.91 8.98
N PHE A 95 -0.62 9.77 8.57
CA PHE A 95 -0.79 9.23 7.23
C PHE A 95 -2.27 8.95 6.93
N LEU A 96 -2.97 8.26 7.82
CA LEU A 96 -4.38 7.91 7.61
C LEU A 96 -5.29 9.15 7.61
N GLY A 97 -4.96 10.18 8.39
CA GLY A 97 -5.64 11.48 8.33
C GLY A 97 -5.45 12.15 6.97
N ALA A 98 -4.21 12.24 6.50
CA ALA A 98 -3.89 12.81 5.19
C ALA A 98 -4.58 12.06 4.04
N VAL A 99 -4.65 10.72 4.11
CA VAL A 99 -5.38 9.93 3.12
C VAL A 99 -6.89 10.15 3.22
N ALA A 100 -7.47 10.19 4.43
CA ALA A 100 -8.90 10.42 4.61
C ALA A 100 -9.35 11.77 4.00
N ASP A 101 -8.53 12.81 4.11
CA ASP A 101 -8.78 14.12 3.49
C ASP A 101 -8.88 14.02 1.96
N VAL A 102 -8.09 13.14 1.34
CA VAL A 102 -8.10 12.90 -0.11
C VAL A 102 -9.29 12.03 -0.54
N ARG A 103 -9.69 11.03 0.26
CA ARG A 103 -10.84 10.16 -0.06
C ARG A 103 -12.16 10.90 -0.08
N GLY A 104 -12.23 12.04 0.60
CA GLY A 104 -13.44 12.84 0.72
C GLY A 104 -14.37 12.36 1.85
N PRO A 105 -15.38 13.18 2.17
CA PRO A 105 -16.23 12.96 3.32
C PRO A 105 -17.04 11.67 3.20
N GLY A 106 -16.99 10.83 4.24
CA GLY A 106 -17.84 9.63 4.37
C GLY A 106 -17.19 8.30 3.99
N LEU A 107 -16.04 8.28 3.31
CA LEU A 107 -15.38 7.02 2.88
C LEU A 107 -14.43 6.41 3.92
N GLY A 108 -14.15 7.10 5.02
CA GLY A 108 -13.29 6.60 6.11
C GLY A 108 -11.86 6.29 5.67
N ALA A 109 -10.98 5.95 6.61
CA ALA A 109 -9.61 5.53 6.27
C ALA A 109 -9.62 4.19 5.51
N PRO A 110 -8.68 3.95 4.58
CA PRO A 110 -8.56 2.65 3.92
C PRO A 110 -8.19 1.56 4.95
N PRO A 111 -8.40 0.27 4.62
CA PRO A 111 -7.90 -0.82 5.45
C PRO A 111 -6.42 -0.64 5.75
N ALA A 112 -6.06 -0.66 7.02
CA ALA A 112 -4.70 -0.43 7.48
C ALA A 112 -4.21 -1.57 8.37
N LEU A 113 -3.02 -2.07 8.08
CA LEU A 113 -2.34 -3.13 8.82
C LEU A 113 -0.97 -2.64 9.25
N ALA A 114 -0.44 -3.19 10.33
CA ALA A 114 0.82 -2.75 10.89
C ALA A 114 1.72 -3.96 11.19
N THR A 115 2.98 -3.90 10.74
CA THR A 115 3.87 -5.05 10.68
C THR A 115 5.31 -4.71 11.08
N SER A 116 6.01 -5.72 11.61
CA SER A 116 7.47 -5.73 11.71
C SER A 116 7.98 -7.06 11.18
N SER A 117 8.76 -7.02 10.10
CA SER A 117 9.43 -8.23 9.59
C SER A 117 10.53 -8.73 10.53
N ARG A 118 11.16 -7.82 11.30
CA ARG A 118 12.21 -8.17 12.28
C ARG A 118 11.67 -8.94 13.47
N GLU A 119 10.52 -8.49 14.00
CA GLU A 119 9.93 -9.07 15.22
C GLU A 119 8.79 -10.04 14.91
N GLY A 120 8.41 -10.22 13.64
CA GLY A 120 7.29 -11.06 13.22
C GLY A 120 5.90 -10.50 13.53
N ARG A 121 5.81 -9.27 14.09
CA ARG A 121 4.53 -8.63 14.45
C ARG A 121 3.67 -8.39 13.20
N GLY A 122 2.37 -8.63 13.32
CA GLY A 122 1.38 -8.35 12.27
C GLY A 122 1.37 -9.34 11.09
N ARG A 123 2.26 -10.33 11.07
CA ARG A 123 2.33 -11.34 9.99
C ARG A 123 1.01 -12.09 9.82
N GLU A 124 0.43 -12.56 10.92
CA GLU A 124 -0.81 -13.33 10.87
C GLU A 124 -1.97 -12.47 10.35
N ALA A 125 -2.11 -11.24 10.86
CA ALA A 125 -3.13 -10.30 10.38
C ALA A 125 -2.99 -10.01 8.87
N LEU A 126 -1.76 -9.82 8.38
CA LEU A 126 -1.50 -9.61 6.95
C LEU A 126 -1.88 -10.85 6.12
N LEU A 127 -1.49 -12.06 6.56
CA LEU A 127 -1.84 -13.30 5.87
C LEU A 127 -3.36 -13.55 5.87
N GLN A 128 -4.03 -13.26 6.98
CA GLN A 128 -5.49 -13.34 7.08
C GLN A 128 -6.16 -12.34 6.11
N HIS A 129 -5.66 -11.11 6.03
CA HIS A 129 -6.16 -10.11 5.09
C HIS A 129 -6.02 -10.56 3.63
N ILE A 130 -4.84 -11.07 3.24
CA ILE A 130 -4.61 -11.64 1.90
C ILE A 130 -5.55 -12.82 1.62
N ALA A 131 -5.75 -13.70 2.61
CA ALA A 131 -6.68 -14.81 2.47
C ALA A 131 -8.14 -14.35 2.29
N LEU A 132 -8.55 -13.26 2.94
CA LEU A 132 -9.88 -12.66 2.76
C LEU A 132 -10.03 -12.06 1.36
N LEU A 133 -9.04 -11.32 0.87
CA LEU A 133 -9.03 -10.76 -0.48
C LEU A 133 -9.17 -11.87 -1.54
N ARG A 134 -8.38 -12.94 -1.40
CA ARG A 134 -8.46 -14.09 -2.30
C ARG A 134 -9.86 -14.71 -2.33
N ARG A 135 -10.44 -14.96 -1.15
CA ARG A 135 -11.79 -15.55 -1.05
C ARG A 135 -12.89 -14.63 -1.58
N ALA A 136 -12.67 -13.31 -1.57
CA ALA A 136 -13.60 -12.35 -2.13
C ALA A 136 -13.57 -12.40 -3.66
N PHE A 137 -12.38 -12.46 -4.25
CA PHE A 137 -12.20 -12.59 -5.70
C PHE A 137 -12.77 -13.89 -6.26
N GLU A 138 -12.52 -15.04 -5.61
CA GLU A 138 -13.07 -16.36 -6.02
C GLU A 138 -14.61 -16.43 -6.03
N ARG A 139 -15.30 -15.45 -5.41
CA ARG A 139 -16.76 -15.39 -5.32
C ARG A 139 -17.39 -14.38 -6.28
N MET A 140 -16.58 -13.65 -7.06
CA MET A 140 -17.10 -12.73 -8.07
C MET A 140 -17.61 -13.55 -9.27
N PRO A 141 -18.85 -13.35 -9.72
CA PRO A 141 -19.35 -13.97 -10.94
C PRO A 141 -18.59 -13.45 -12.17
N GLU A 142 -18.45 -14.30 -13.20
CA GLU A 142 -17.90 -13.93 -14.52
C GLU A 142 -18.73 -12.85 -15.22
#